data_AF-A0A1Q3RDD2-F1
#
_entry.id   AF-A0A1Q3RDD2-F1
#
_cell.length_a   1.000
_cell.length_b   1.000
_cell.length_c   1.000
_cell.angle_alpha   90.00
_cell.angle_beta   90.00
_cell.angle_gamma   90.00
#
_symmetry.space_group_name_H-M   'P 1'
#
loop_
_entity.id
_entity.type
_entity.pdbx_description
1 polymer ?
#
loop_
_entity_poly.entity_id
_entity_poly.type
_entity_poly.pdbx_seq_one_letter_code
_entity_poly.pdbx_strand_id
1 'polypeptide(L)'
;MIMNKNGFCNIELEKEESESIHLNKVSNLLNEYRGQLDEIDQNIVKLLSDRYRTTDLVGQYKKVQKIEVLDSEREMRLLERVKALSVEYGILTEQEDLEFMVALYELIMSHSRQRQLNNR
;
A
#
# COMPACT_ATOMS: atom_id res chain seq x y z
N MET A 1 -11.84 47.67 -28.94
CA MET A 1 -11.65 48.11 -27.55
C MET A 1 -13.05 48.33 -26.96
N ILE A 2 -13.66 47.29 -26.39
CA ILE A 2 -15.02 47.37 -25.84
C ILE A 2 -14.89 47.64 -24.34
N MET A 3 -15.16 48.89 -23.92
CA MET A 3 -15.23 49.24 -22.51
C MET A 3 -16.62 48.89 -21.95
N ASN A 4 -16.66 48.12 -20.87
CA ASN A 4 -17.84 47.89 -20.06
C ASN A 4 -18.11 49.11 -19.15
N LYS A 5 -19.39 49.46 -18.92
CA LYS A 5 -19.83 50.70 -18.23
C LYS A 5 -19.47 50.80 -16.74
N ASN A 6 -18.78 49.81 -16.17
CA ASN A 6 -18.47 49.75 -14.74
C ASN A 6 -16.98 49.84 -14.39
N GLY A 7 -16.08 50.20 -15.32
CA GLY A 7 -14.67 50.50 -15.02
C GLY A 7 -13.82 49.35 -14.47
N PHE A 8 -14.41 48.19 -14.14
CA PHE A 8 -13.70 46.99 -13.73
C PHE A 8 -13.30 46.17 -14.95
N CYS A 9 -12.04 45.75 -14.94
CA CYS A 9 -11.39 45.04 -16.01
C CYS A 9 -12.00 43.64 -16.14
N ASN A 10 -12.59 43.29 -17.29
CA ASN A 10 -13.10 41.93 -17.57
C ASN A 10 -12.01 40.84 -17.34
N ILE A 11 -10.74 41.22 -17.36
CA ILE A 11 -9.58 40.34 -17.14
C ILE A 11 -9.52 39.82 -15.69
N GLU A 12 -10.02 40.56 -14.69
CA GLU A 12 -10.01 40.11 -13.28
C GLU A 12 -11.07 39.05 -13.01
N LEU A 13 -12.28 39.21 -13.57
CA LEU A 13 -13.38 38.24 -13.46
C LEU A 13 -13.08 36.93 -14.22
N GLU A 14 -12.49 37.02 -15.42
CA GLU A 14 -12.08 35.83 -16.18
C GLU A 14 -10.94 35.06 -15.50
N LYS A 15 -10.06 35.76 -14.77
CA LYS A 15 -8.99 35.13 -13.98
C LYS A 15 -9.55 34.36 -12.78
N GLU A 16 -10.48 34.94 -12.03
CA GLU A 16 -11.11 34.29 -10.86
C GLU A 16 -11.92 33.04 -11.26
N GLU A 17 -12.65 33.07 -12.37
CA GLU A 17 -13.34 31.87 -12.89
C GLU A 17 -12.36 30.79 -13.35
N SER A 18 -11.26 31.17 -14.02
CA SER A 18 -10.24 30.22 -14.48
C SER A 18 -9.47 29.55 -13.33
N GLU A 19 -9.19 30.29 -12.24
CA GLU A 19 -8.58 29.75 -11.02
C GLU A 19 -9.53 28.80 -10.27
N SER A 20 -10.81 29.15 -10.18
CA SER A 20 -11.82 28.30 -9.54
C SER A 20 -12.07 27.01 -10.31
N ILE A 21 -12.11 27.05 -11.65
CA ILE A 21 -12.21 25.86 -12.51
C ILE A 21 -10.96 24.97 -12.36
N HIS A 22 -9.77 25.57 -12.30
CA HIS A 22 -8.53 24.83 -12.12
C HIS A 22 -8.46 24.15 -10.74
N LEU A 23 -8.83 24.86 -9.66
CA LEU A 23 -8.85 24.33 -8.30
C LEU A 23 -9.86 23.18 -8.14
N ASN A 24 -11.06 23.32 -8.71
CA ASN A 24 -12.06 22.26 -8.71
C ASN A 24 -11.58 21.03 -9.49
N LYS A 25 -10.90 21.22 -10.62
CA LYS A 25 -10.33 20.12 -11.41
C LYS A 25 -9.21 19.39 -10.67
N VAL A 26 -8.30 20.11 -10.01
CA VAL A 26 -7.21 19.52 -9.21
C VAL A 26 -7.76 18.77 -8.00
N SER A 27 -8.75 19.34 -7.30
CA SER A 27 -9.42 18.68 -6.18
C SER A 27 -10.10 17.37 -6.61
N ASN A 28 -10.75 17.37 -7.77
CA ASN A 28 -11.37 16.16 -8.32
C ASN A 28 -10.33 15.08 -8.64
N LEU A 29 -9.21 15.44 -9.28
CA LEU A 29 -8.15 14.48 -9.60
C LEU A 29 -7.48 13.89 -8.35
N LEU A 30 -7.24 14.71 -7.32
CA LEU A 30 -6.71 14.22 -6.05
C LEU A 30 -7.66 13.22 -5.38
N ASN A 31 -8.96 13.47 -5.44
CA ASN A 31 -9.96 12.55 -4.88
C ASN A 31 -10.04 11.25 -5.69
N GLU A 32 -9.90 11.29 -7.01
CA GLU A 32 -9.82 10.11 -7.85
C GLU A 32 -8.59 9.24 -7.50
N TYR A 33 -7.42 9.85 -7.31
CA TYR A 33 -6.23 9.11 -6.87
C TYR A 33 -6.38 8.54 -5.47
N ARG A 34 -7.00 9.27 -4.54
CA ARG A 34 -7.30 8.75 -3.20
C ARG A 34 -8.27 7.57 -3.24
N GLY A 35 -9.29 7.61 -4.09
CA GLY A 35 -10.18 6.46 -4.30
C GLY A 35 -9.43 5.23 -4.80
N GLN A 36 -8.47 5.40 -5.73
CA GLN A 36 -7.61 4.30 -6.18
C GLN A 36 -6.72 3.75 -5.06
N LEU A 37 -6.18 4.62 -4.20
CA LEU A 37 -5.41 4.19 -3.02
C LEU A 37 -6.29 3.40 -2.04
N ASP A 38 -7.50 3.87 -1.76
CA ASP A 38 -8.45 3.18 -0.88
C ASP A 38 -8.77 1.77 -1.40
N GLU A 39 -8.93 1.61 -2.72
CA GLU A 39 -9.14 0.29 -3.36
C GLU A 39 -7.91 -0.63 -3.23
N ILE A 40 -6.70 -0.08 -3.40
CA ILE A 40 -5.45 -0.82 -3.19
C ILE A 40 -5.34 -1.27 -1.73
N ASP A 41 -5.63 -0.37 -0.78
CA ASP A 41 -5.56 -0.67 0.66
C ASP A 41 -6.54 -1.77 1.06
N GLN A 42 -7.77 -1.73 0.53
CA GLN A 42 -8.74 -2.81 0.72
C GLN A 42 -8.20 -4.15 0.23
N ASN A 43 -7.54 -4.17 -0.93
CA ASN A 43 -6.94 -5.39 -1.47
C ASN A 43 -5.75 -5.88 -0.64
N ILE A 44 -4.92 -4.98 -0.10
CA ILE A 44 -3.82 -5.35 0.81
C ILE A 44 -4.38 -6.02 2.06
N VAL A 45 -5.40 -5.44 2.69
CA VAL A 45 -6.03 -6.01 3.89
C VAL A 45 -6.63 -7.38 3.59
N LYS A 46 -7.29 -7.53 2.45
CA LYS A 46 -7.87 -8.81 2.01
C LYS A 46 -6.79 -9.89 1.83
N LEU A 47 -5.70 -9.57 1.14
CA LEU A 47 -4.58 -10.49 0.93
C LEU A 47 -3.90 -10.90 2.24
N LEU A 48 -3.73 -9.95 3.17
CA LEU A 48 -3.20 -10.25 4.51
C LEU A 48 -4.13 -11.19 5.28
N SER A 49 -5.44 -11.02 5.19
CA SER A 49 -6.43 -11.91 5.80
C SER A 49 -6.31 -13.34 5.27
N ASP A 50 -6.24 -13.51 3.94
CA ASP A 50 -6.03 -14.82 3.31
C ASP A 50 -4.69 -15.46 3.69
N ARG A 51 -3.63 -14.66 3.76
CA ARG A 51 -2.31 -15.09 4.22
C ARG A 51 -2.36 -15.60 5.67
N TYR A 52 -3.09 -14.92 6.55
CA TYR A 52 -3.22 -15.35 7.95
C TYR A 52 -4.10 -16.58 8.13
N ARG A 53 -5.18 -16.71 7.35
CA ARG A 53 -5.95 -17.97 7.30
C ARG A 53 -5.06 -19.15 6.91
N THR A 54 -4.19 -18.96 5.92
CA THR A 54 -3.21 -19.98 5.51
C THR A 54 -2.19 -20.25 6.62
N THR A 55 -1.72 -19.19 7.30
CA THR A 55 -0.79 -19.30 8.43
C THR A 55 -1.38 -20.13 9.57
N ASP A 56 -2.67 -19.97 9.86
CA ASP A 56 -3.34 -20.74 10.91
C ASP A 56 -3.43 -22.23 10.54
N LEU A 57 -3.71 -22.55 9.27
CA LEU A 57 -3.68 -23.93 8.78
C LEU A 57 -2.27 -24.54 8.88
N VAL A 58 -1.22 -23.78 8.53
CA VAL A 58 0.18 -24.20 8.70
C VAL A 58 0.47 -24.47 10.18
N GLY A 59 0.00 -23.62 11.09
CA GLY A 59 0.15 -23.82 12.54
C GLY A 59 -0.49 -25.13 13.02
N GLN A 60 -1.73 -25.40 12.60
CA GLN A 60 -2.42 -26.65 12.91
C GLN A 60 -1.67 -27.88 12.36
N TYR A 61 -1.19 -27.80 11.13
CA TYR A 61 -0.39 -28.87 10.53
C TYR A 61 0.91 -29.12 11.31
N LYS A 62 1.67 -28.06 11.59
CA LYS A 62 2.92 -28.15 12.36
C LYS A 62 2.68 -28.72 13.76
N LYS A 63 1.56 -28.38 14.41
CA LYS A 63 1.14 -28.95 15.69
C LYS A 63 0.98 -30.47 15.60
N VAL A 64 0.19 -30.96 14.64
CA VAL A 64 -0.06 -32.40 14.45
C VAL A 64 1.24 -33.15 14.15
N GLN A 65 2.11 -32.57 13.33
CA GLN A 65 3.39 -33.18 12.94
C GLN A 65 4.54 -32.93 13.94
N LYS A 66 4.29 -32.23 15.05
CA LYS A 66 5.30 -31.83 16.04
C LYS A 66 6.49 -31.05 15.45
N ILE A 67 6.21 -30.24 14.43
CA ILE A 67 7.20 -29.36 13.78
C ILE A 67 7.29 -28.04 14.55
N GLU A 68 8.49 -27.50 14.67
CA GLU A 68 8.72 -26.18 15.28
C GLU A 68 8.12 -25.04 14.43
N VAL A 69 7.60 -24.02 15.12
CA VAL A 69 7.03 -22.85 14.44
C VAL A 69 8.12 -22.05 13.75
N LEU A 70 9.27 -21.87 14.41
CA LEU A 70 10.42 -21.20 13.84
C LEU A 70 11.07 -22.08 12.77
N ASP A 71 11.17 -21.55 11.57
CA ASP A 71 11.85 -22.17 10.43
C ASP A 71 12.70 -21.09 9.75
N SER A 72 13.91 -20.89 10.27
CA SER A 72 14.80 -19.80 9.85
C SER A 72 15.17 -19.88 8.38
N GLU A 73 15.30 -21.10 7.84
CA GLU A 73 15.63 -21.31 6.42
C GLU A 73 14.45 -20.89 5.51
N ARG A 74 13.22 -21.23 5.90
CA ARG A 74 12.01 -20.80 5.18
C ARG A 74 11.80 -19.30 5.23
N GLU A 75 12.11 -18.66 6.36
CA GLU A 75 11.99 -17.20 6.53
C GLU A 75 13.04 -16.46 5.72
N MET A 76 14.29 -16.93 5.71
CA MET A 76 15.36 -16.36 4.88
C MET A 76 14.98 -16.39 3.39
N ARG A 77 14.51 -17.54 2.88
CA ARG A 77 14.00 -17.65 1.50
C ARG A 77 12.82 -16.74 1.21
N LEU A 78 11.96 -16.48 2.18
CA LEU A 78 10.85 -15.55 2.00
C LEU A 78 11.37 -14.14 1.77
N LEU A 79 12.32 -13.69 2.59
CA LEU A 79 12.91 -12.36 2.45
C LEU A 79 13.61 -12.21 1.11
N GLU A 80 14.42 -13.19 0.67
CA GLU A 80 15.05 -13.17 -0.66
C GLU A 80 14.02 -13.07 -1.80
N ARG A 81 12.93 -13.85 -1.70
CA ARG A 81 11.85 -13.80 -2.69
C ARG A 81 11.16 -12.44 -2.72
N VAL A 82 10.93 -11.82 -1.56
CA VAL A 82 10.34 -10.48 -1.46
C VAL A 82 11.23 -9.45 -2.13
N LYS A 83 12.55 -9.48 -1.87
CA LYS A 83 13.50 -8.58 -2.54
C LYS A 83 13.40 -8.72 -4.06
N ALA A 84 13.39 -9.95 -4.58
CA ALA A 84 13.28 -10.21 -6.01
C ALA A 84 11.96 -9.68 -6.61
N LEU A 85 10.83 -9.94 -5.94
CA LEU A 85 9.51 -9.45 -6.37
C LEU A 85 9.45 -7.93 -6.35
N SER A 86 10.02 -7.29 -5.34
CA SER A 86 10.02 -5.83 -5.25
C SER A 86 10.85 -5.19 -6.39
N VAL A 87 11.92 -5.84 -6.88
CA VAL A 87 12.61 -5.40 -8.11
C VAL A 87 11.70 -5.59 -9.32
N GLU A 88 11.08 -6.76 -9.45
CA GLU A 88 10.21 -7.13 -10.58
C GLU A 88 9.03 -6.16 -10.75
N TYR A 89 8.41 -5.75 -9.65
CA TYR A 89 7.29 -4.80 -9.64
C TYR A 89 7.70 -3.33 -9.65
N GLY A 90 9.00 -3.02 -9.73
CA GLY A 90 9.50 -1.64 -9.77
C GLY A 90 9.34 -0.87 -8.47
N ILE A 91 9.19 -1.55 -7.33
CA ILE A 91 9.14 -0.94 -5.99
C ILE A 91 10.53 -0.47 -5.57
N LEU A 92 11.59 -1.18 -6.01
CA LEU A 92 12.96 -0.95 -5.56
C LEU A 92 13.73 -0.08 -6.55
N THR A 93 13.42 1.22 -6.56
CA THR A 93 14.29 2.19 -7.23
C THR A 93 15.47 2.60 -6.36
N GLU A 94 15.29 2.55 -5.03
CA GLU A 94 16.29 2.98 -4.05
C GLU A 94 16.50 1.95 -2.92
N GLN A 95 17.62 2.07 -2.20
CA GLN A 95 17.96 1.19 -1.07
C GLN A 95 16.95 1.29 0.08
N GLU A 96 16.37 2.47 0.31
CA GLU A 96 15.40 2.71 1.38
C GLU A 96 14.11 1.89 1.16
N ASP A 97 13.65 1.76 -0.09
CA ASP A 97 12.47 0.95 -0.44
C ASP A 97 12.70 -0.54 -0.12
N LEU A 98 13.93 -1.02 -0.31
CA LEU A 98 14.30 -2.41 -0.03
C LEU A 98 14.26 -2.70 1.46
N GLU A 99 14.79 -1.77 2.26
CA GLU A 99 14.80 -1.87 3.71
C GLU A 99 13.37 -1.83 4.27
N PHE A 100 12.52 -0.95 3.74
CA PHE A 100 11.10 -0.91 4.08
C PHE A 100 10.40 -2.24 3.80
N MET A 101 10.59 -2.81 2.60
CA MET A 101 9.94 -4.07 2.23
C MET A 101 10.42 -5.25 3.08
N VAL A 102 11.70 -5.29 3.43
CA VAL A 102 12.24 -6.29 4.36
C VAL A 102 11.61 -6.13 5.74
N ALA A 103 11.61 -4.92 6.31
CA ALA A 103 11.05 -4.65 7.63
C ALA A 103 9.55 -4.99 7.72
N LEU A 104 8.78 -4.65 6.68
CA LEU A 104 7.37 -5.02 6.59
C LEU A 104 7.18 -6.53 6.64
N TYR A 105 7.95 -7.29 5.86
CA TYR A 105 7.83 -8.74 5.85
C TYR A 105 8.33 -9.40 7.13
N GLU A 106 9.34 -8.86 7.80
CA GLU A 106 9.75 -9.28 9.13
C GLU A 106 8.63 -9.11 10.15
N LEU A 107 7.92 -7.97 10.12
CA LEU A 107 6.76 -7.74 10.97
C LEU A 107 5.64 -8.76 10.70
N ILE A 108 5.34 -9.00 9.43
CA ILE A 108 4.33 -10.00 9.02
C ILE A 108 4.75 -11.41 9.49
N MET A 109 6.01 -11.81 9.32
CA MET A 109 6.53 -13.11 9.78
C MET A 109 6.45 -13.23 11.30
N SER A 110 6.82 -12.18 12.03
CA SER A 110 6.71 -12.11 13.49
C SER A 110 5.28 -12.36 13.97
N HIS A 111 4.31 -11.65 13.39
CA HIS A 111 2.90 -11.87 13.70
C HIS A 111 2.44 -13.29 13.31
N SER A 112 2.94 -13.82 12.18
CA SER A 112 2.61 -15.17 11.72
C SER A 112 3.08 -16.24 12.71
N ARG A 113 4.26 -16.09 13.32
CA ARG A 113 4.75 -17.00 14.36
C ARG A 113 3.86 -16.93 15.60
N GLN A 114 3.50 -15.72 16.05
CA GLN A 114 2.61 -15.53 17.20
C GLN A 114 1.26 -16.23 16.98
N ARG A 115 0.66 -16.09 15.79
CA ARG A 115 -0.60 -16.78 15.45
C ARG A 115 -0.47 -18.30 15.49
N GLN A 116 0.61 -18.85 14.92
CA GLN A 116 0.87 -20.28 14.96
C GLN A 116 1.08 -20.83 16.39
N LEU A 117 1.65 -20.02 17.28
CA LEU A 117 1.84 -20.36 18.69
C LEU A 117 0.54 -20.23 19.50
N ASN A 118 -0.31 -19.23 19.20
CA ASN A 118 -1.58 -19.03 19.89
C ASN A 118 -2.63 -20.06 19.47
N ASN A 119 -2.59 -20.50 18.20
CA ASN A 119 -3.47 -21.52 17.63
C ASN A 119 -2.91 -22.95 17.80
N ARG A 120 -1.89 -23.12 18.65
CA ARG A 120 -1.15 -24.36 18.84
C ARG A 120 -1.79 -25.29 19.86
#